data_AF-A0A0D6LWA8-F1
#
_entry.id   AF-A0A0D6LWA8-F1
#
_cell.length_a   1.000
_cell.length_b   1.000
_cell.length_c   1.000
_cell.angle_alpha   90.00
_cell.angle_beta   90.00
_cell.angle_gamma   90.00
#
_symmetry.space_group_name_H-M   'P 1'
#
loop_
_entity.id
_entity.type
_entity.pdbx_description
1 polymer ?
#
loop_
_entity_poly.entity_id
_entity_poly.type
_entity_poly.pdbx_seq_one_letter_code
_entity_poly.pdbx_strand_id
1 'polypeptide(L)'
;MKILSLSCVLFLICRPVLSKKGEAWRDDYVRWCLYPHSDEYEDYFCVNYVWNYVRINVEILSFEPVILVYRDFLPRRKVDAFLADIKEKRKDEPKRTFPTDGSPLKFYPAETTMEHKEGRGAALVYEQIATMIPAIDFTVSEPWQILSYESGDDHPPRYDFIEGAKDEMTKKYGNRFATVMVMLKKADAMGHTIFPTSNTTVELEEGDVILWTNMNGEGTESLGALHGDCVVWEGEKVTASLRVRAKGQFLIKTSMVAGIYHVVAVAKPRPNMLKDFKQHQANKL
;
A
#
# COMPACT_ATOMS: atom_id res chain seq x y z
N MET A 1 2.54 -23.79 21.35
CA MET A 1 2.47 -24.89 20.37
C MET A 1 1.08 -25.52 20.42
N LYS A 2 0.17 -25.15 19.52
CA LYS A 2 -1.08 -25.89 19.31
C LYS A 2 -1.26 -26.04 17.79
N ILE A 3 -0.97 -27.23 17.31
CA ILE A 3 -1.18 -27.67 15.92
C ILE A 3 -2.65 -28.07 15.83
N LEU A 4 -3.43 -27.43 14.94
CA LEU A 4 -4.82 -27.79 14.67
C LEU A 4 -4.95 -28.25 13.21
N SER A 5 -5.08 -29.57 13.10
CA SER A 5 -5.43 -30.45 11.96
C SER A 5 -4.75 -30.25 10.60
N LEU A 6 -4.04 -31.31 10.17
CA LEU A 6 -3.76 -31.63 8.77
C LEU A 6 -5.08 -32.03 8.07
N SER A 7 -5.47 -31.29 7.04
CA SER A 7 -6.31 -31.85 5.97
C SER A 7 -5.48 -31.84 4.70
N CYS A 8 -5.07 -33.02 4.26
CA CYS A 8 -4.26 -33.23 3.08
C CYS A 8 -5.20 -33.69 1.96
N VAL A 9 -5.44 -32.82 0.98
CA VAL A 9 -6.08 -33.21 -0.28
C VAL A 9 -5.03 -33.09 -1.38
N LEU A 10 -4.94 -34.14 -2.18
CA LEU A 10 -3.92 -34.43 -3.18
C LEU A 10 -3.55 -33.26 -4.11
N PHE A 11 -2.24 -33.18 -4.38
CA PHE A 11 -1.49 -32.35 -5.34
C PHE A 11 -1.13 -30.90 -4.94
N LEU A 12 0.17 -30.77 -4.60
CA LEU A 12 1.07 -29.61 -4.52
C LEU A 12 0.55 -28.28 -3.93
N ILE A 13 1.34 -27.78 -2.98
CA ILE A 13 1.26 -26.51 -2.23
C ILE A 13 0.40 -26.61 -0.95
N CYS A 14 0.99 -27.14 0.12
CA CYS A 14 0.55 -26.82 1.49
C CYS A 14 0.90 -25.35 1.78
N ARG A 15 -0.02 -24.41 1.50
CA ARG A 15 0.08 -23.05 2.06
C ARG A 15 -0.35 -23.09 3.54
N PRO A 16 0.45 -22.59 4.50
CA PRO A 16 -0.02 -22.41 5.86
C PRO A 16 -1.24 -21.47 5.84
N VAL A 17 -2.31 -21.88 6.52
CA VAL A 17 -3.50 -21.03 6.73
C VAL A 17 -3.11 -19.98 7.77
N LEU A 18 -2.67 -18.82 7.31
CA LEU A 18 -2.34 -17.67 8.15
C LEU A 18 -3.60 -17.14 8.84
N SER A 19 -3.48 -16.86 10.13
CA SER A 19 -4.58 -16.36 10.97
C SER A 19 -4.91 -14.91 10.63
N LYS A 20 -6.21 -14.58 10.56
CA LYS A 20 -6.76 -13.29 10.10
C LYS A 20 -6.91 -12.25 11.23
N LYS A 21 -5.81 -11.82 11.87
CA LYS A 21 -5.84 -10.68 12.80
C LYS A 21 -4.49 -9.99 12.75
N GLY A 22 -4.45 -8.65 12.90
CA GLY A 22 -3.19 -7.90 12.97
C GLY A 22 -2.19 -8.60 13.90
N GLU A 23 -0.99 -8.87 13.39
CA GLU A 23 0.00 -9.69 14.08
C GLU A 23 0.92 -8.77 14.90
N ALA A 24 1.22 -9.18 16.13
CA ALA A 24 2.29 -8.53 16.88
C ALA A 24 3.63 -8.74 16.15
N TRP A 25 4.61 -7.89 16.43
CA TRP A 25 5.97 -8.13 15.98
C TRP A 25 6.45 -9.49 16.46
N ARG A 26 6.82 -10.34 15.50
CA ARG A 26 7.52 -11.59 15.73
C ARG A 26 9.02 -11.36 15.51
N ASP A 27 9.85 -12.14 16.17
CA ASP A 27 11.31 -12.00 16.11
C ASP A 27 11.85 -12.09 14.67
N ASP A 28 11.22 -12.89 13.81
CA ASP A 28 11.55 -12.97 12.39
C ASP A 28 11.21 -11.69 11.63
N TYR A 29 10.07 -11.06 11.91
CA TYR A 29 9.70 -9.79 11.27
C TYR A 29 10.63 -8.65 11.69
N VAL A 30 11.03 -8.60 12.96
CA VAL A 30 12.03 -7.62 13.44
C VAL A 30 13.37 -7.83 12.73
N ARG A 31 13.77 -9.08 12.49
CA ARG A 31 14.99 -9.39 11.76
C ARG A 31 14.96 -8.84 10.33
N TRP A 32 13.80 -8.81 9.68
CA TRP A 32 13.68 -8.28 8.31
C TRP A 32 13.89 -6.77 8.26
N CYS A 33 13.55 -6.06 9.33
CA CYS A 33 13.87 -4.64 9.46
C CYS A 33 15.37 -4.37 9.58
N LEU A 34 16.12 -5.30 10.19
CA LEU A 34 17.57 -5.17 10.38
C LEU A 34 18.39 -5.67 9.19
N TYR A 35 17.87 -6.68 8.50
CA TYR A 35 18.50 -7.32 7.34
C TYR A 35 17.47 -7.34 6.22
N PRO A 36 17.39 -6.26 5.40
CA PRO A 36 16.42 -6.17 4.32
C PRO A 36 16.48 -7.41 3.42
N HIS A 37 15.35 -8.11 3.34
CA HIS A 37 15.20 -9.24 2.42
C HIS A 37 14.74 -8.70 1.07
N SER A 38 15.58 -8.84 0.06
CA SER A 38 15.13 -8.94 -1.32
C SER A 38 14.89 -10.43 -1.59
N ASP A 39 13.74 -10.81 -2.14
CA ASP A 39 13.52 -12.20 -2.55
C ASP A 39 14.73 -12.64 -3.40
N GLU A 40 15.38 -13.75 -3.05
CA GLU A 40 16.63 -14.21 -3.72
C GLU A 40 16.41 -14.59 -5.19
N TYR A 41 15.18 -14.47 -5.69
CA TYR A 41 14.88 -14.59 -7.10
C TYR A 41 15.41 -13.36 -7.84
N GLU A 42 16.38 -13.57 -8.73
CA GLU A 42 16.96 -12.60 -9.67
C GLU A 42 15.94 -11.91 -10.61
N ASP A 43 14.63 -12.08 -10.39
CA ASP A 43 13.54 -11.69 -11.28
C ASP A 43 12.79 -10.43 -10.81
N TYR A 44 13.50 -9.40 -10.32
CA TYR A 44 12.91 -8.06 -10.26
C TYR A 44 12.64 -7.57 -11.68
N PHE A 45 11.38 -7.56 -12.09
CA PHE A 45 10.99 -7.03 -13.39
C PHE A 45 10.91 -5.51 -13.31
N CYS A 46 11.97 -4.85 -13.76
CA CYS A 46 11.97 -3.41 -13.96
C CYS A 46 11.35 -3.08 -15.33
N VAL A 47 10.32 -2.25 -15.32
CA VAL A 47 9.67 -1.76 -16.53
C VAL A 47 9.71 -0.24 -16.53
N ASN A 48 9.99 0.35 -17.68
CA ASN A 48 9.74 1.77 -17.91
C ASN A 48 8.80 1.97 -19.08
N TYR A 49 8.04 3.06 -19.02
CA TYR A 49 7.17 3.50 -20.10
C TYR A 49 7.02 5.03 -20.10
N VAL A 50 6.54 5.57 -21.21
CA VAL A 50 6.21 6.99 -21.32
C VAL A 50 4.70 7.15 -21.28
N TRP A 51 4.23 8.02 -20.38
CA TRP A 51 2.82 8.38 -20.26
C TRP A 51 2.69 9.88 -20.12
N ASN A 52 1.87 10.51 -20.96
CA ASN A 52 1.74 11.97 -21.03
C ASN A 52 3.09 12.69 -21.11
N TYR A 53 4.01 12.18 -21.94
CA TYR A 53 5.38 12.68 -22.14
C TYR A 53 6.29 12.61 -20.90
N VAL A 54 5.88 11.90 -19.84
CA VAL A 54 6.69 11.64 -18.64
C VAL A 54 7.14 10.18 -18.65
N ARG A 55 8.42 9.93 -18.36
CA ARG A 55 8.93 8.57 -18.14
C ARG A 55 8.52 8.10 -16.74
N ILE A 56 7.93 6.92 -16.66
CA ILE A 56 7.56 6.24 -15.42
C ILE A 56 8.44 5.00 -15.29
N ASN A 57 9.08 4.84 -14.14
CA ASN A 57 9.90 3.69 -13.77
C ASN A 57 9.16 2.86 -12.75
N VAL A 58 8.99 1.56 -13.01
CA VAL A 58 8.22 0.64 -12.16
C VAL A 58 9.06 -0.61 -11.87
N GLU A 59 9.19 -0.93 -10.59
CA GLU A 59 9.70 -2.22 -10.10
C GLU A 59 8.51 -3.11 -9.74
N ILE A 60 8.46 -4.32 -10.30
CA ILE A 60 7.48 -5.34 -9.93
C ILE A 60 8.14 -6.25 -8.89
N LEU A 61 7.69 -6.19 -7.65
CA LEU A 61 8.24 -6.98 -6.54
C LEU A 61 7.46 -8.27 -6.31
N SER A 62 6.15 -8.29 -6.61
CA SER A 62 5.33 -9.50 -6.53
C SER A 62 4.12 -9.42 -7.47
N PHE A 63 3.67 -10.58 -7.93
CA PHE A 63 2.47 -10.73 -8.76
C PHE A 63 1.23 -11.14 -7.94
N GLU A 64 1.41 -11.76 -6.78
CA GLU A 64 0.32 -12.14 -5.87
C GLU A 64 0.78 -12.08 -4.40
N PRO A 65 0.33 -11.09 -3.61
CA PRO A 65 -0.39 -9.90 -4.07
C PRO A 65 0.46 -9.11 -5.06
N VAL A 66 -0.18 -8.28 -5.87
CA VAL A 66 0.57 -7.34 -6.69
C VAL A 66 1.28 -6.38 -5.74
N ILE A 67 2.60 -6.22 -5.89
CA ILE A 67 3.41 -5.23 -5.18
C ILE A 67 4.27 -4.52 -6.22
N LEU A 68 4.06 -3.22 -6.38
CA LEU A 68 4.75 -2.38 -7.37
C LEU A 68 5.34 -1.17 -6.69
N VAL A 69 6.55 -0.77 -7.09
CA VAL A 69 7.15 0.50 -6.70
C VAL A 69 7.34 1.36 -7.93
N TYR A 70 6.75 2.55 -7.91
CA TYR A 70 6.99 3.61 -8.88
C TYR A 70 8.12 4.49 -8.36
N ARG A 71 9.29 4.39 -9.00
CA ARG A 71 10.50 5.13 -8.64
C ARG A 71 10.49 6.54 -9.24
N ASP A 72 10.99 7.51 -8.49
CA ASP A 72 11.10 8.93 -8.91
C ASP A 72 9.75 9.51 -9.41
N PHE A 73 8.65 9.05 -8.82
CA PHE A 73 7.31 9.30 -9.37
C PHE A 73 6.81 10.73 -9.10
N LEU A 74 7.13 11.28 -7.93
CA LEU A 74 6.78 12.64 -7.55
C LEU A 74 8.01 13.56 -7.57
N PRO A 75 7.95 14.69 -8.30
CA PRO A 75 8.95 15.72 -8.19
C PRO A 75 8.99 16.28 -6.76
N ARG A 76 10.21 16.58 -6.26
CA ARG A 76 10.45 17.10 -4.91
C ARG A 76 9.53 18.27 -4.51
N ARG A 77 9.29 19.22 -5.41
CA ARG A 77 8.37 20.35 -5.20
C ARG A 77 6.92 19.95 -4.80
N LYS A 78 6.44 18.79 -5.27
CA LYS A 78 5.09 18.30 -4.93
C LYS A 78 5.10 17.66 -3.54
N VAL A 79 6.15 16.90 -3.23
CA VAL A 79 6.40 16.31 -1.91
C VAL A 79 6.48 17.40 -0.85
N ASP A 80 7.33 18.41 -1.06
CA ASP A 80 7.50 19.53 -0.12
C ASP A 80 6.21 20.31 0.11
N ALA A 81 5.42 20.53 -0.96
CA ALA A 81 4.13 21.20 -0.85
C ALA A 81 3.13 20.38 -0.01
N PHE A 82 3.12 19.05 -0.14
CA PHE A 82 2.22 18.21 0.66
C PHE A 82 2.68 18.14 2.12
N LEU A 83 3.98 18.03 2.37
CA LEU A 83 4.54 18.15 3.73
C LEU A 83 4.18 19.49 4.38
N ALA A 84 4.14 20.59 3.62
CA ALA A 84 3.70 21.89 4.12
C ALA A 84 2.21 21.90 4.51
N ASP A 85 1.34 21.31 3.69
CA ASP A 85 -0.09 21.19 4.02
C ASP A 85 -0.30 20.33 5.29
N ILE A 86 0.44 19.22 5.42
CA ILE A 86 0.41 18.36 6.62
C ILE A 86 0.87 19.16 7.85
N LYS A 87 1.98 19.90 7.74
CA LYS A 87 2.48 20.73 8.84
C LYS A 87 1.45 21.76 9.28
N GLU A 88 0.71 22.36 8.35
CA GLU A 88 -0.37 23.30 8.66
C GLU A 88 -1.51 22.60 9.40
N LYS A 89 -1.99 21.47 8.88
CA LYS A 89 -3.09 20.68 9.45
C LYS A 89 -2.80 20.24 10.89
N ARG A 90 -1.54 19.90 11.18
CA ARG A 90 -1.11 19.34 12.47
C ARG A 90 -0.78 20.39 13.54
N LYS A 91 -0.85 21.69 13.24
CA LYS A 91 -0.57 22.75 14.26
C LYS A 91 -1.49 22.65 15.47
N ASP A 92 -2.74 22.27 15.25
CA ASP A 92 -3.78 22.18 16.27
C ASP A 92 -3.94 20.76 16.85
N GLU A 93 -3.18 19.78 16.34
CA GLU A 93 -3.23 18.43 16.85
C GLU A 93 -2.52 18.32 18.20
N PRO A 94 -3.08 17.56 19.17
CA PRO A 94 -2.43 17.35 20.44
C PRO A 94 -1.09 16.65 20.22
N LYS A 95 -0.03 17.19 20.81
CA LYS A 95 1.26 16.51 20.86
C LYS A 95 1.12 15.22 21.66
N ARG A 96 1.89 14.22 21.26
CA ARG A 96 1.95 12.94 21.95
C ARG A 96 2.36 13.14 23.41
N THR A 97 1.60 12.53 24.30
CA THR A 97 1.89 12.50 25.74
C THR A 97 2.27 11.09 26.15
N PHE A 98 3.30 10.99 26.98
CA PHE A 98 3.71 9.71 27.56
C PHE A 98 3.06 9.54 28.93
N PRO A 99 2.56 8.35 29.26
CA PRO A 99 2.00 8.09 30.58
C PRO A 99 3.06 8.31 31.66
N THR A 100 2.67 8.98 32.75
CA THR A 100 3.51 9.19 33.94
C THR A 100 3.19 8.19 35.06
N ASP A 101 2.19 7.33 34.84
CA ASP A 101 1.65 6.36 35.80
C ASP A 101 2.35 5.00 35.76
N GLY A 102 3.42 4.86 34.97
CA GLY A 102 4.17 3.61 34.79
C GLY A 102 3.53 2.63 33.81
N SER A 103 2.47 3.02 33.09
CA SER A 103 1.94 2.19 32.00
C SER A 103 2.93 2.10 30.83
N PRO A 104 2.89 1.00 30.04
CA PRO A 104 3.85 0.79 28.97
C PRO A 104 3.81 1.91 27.93
N LEU A 105 4.99 2.42 27.56
CA LEU A 105 5.12 3.36 26.45
C LEU A 105 4.65 2.67 25.16
N LYS A 106 3.78 3.34 24.43
CA LYS A 106 3.31 2.89 23.12
C LYS A 106 3.99 3.72 22.05
N PHE A 107 4.76 3.08 21.18
CA PHE A 107 5.42 3.70 20.03
C PHE A 107 4.67 3.36 18.75
N TYR A 108 3.95 4.36 18.23
CA TYR A 108 3.08 4.27 17.06
C TYR A 108 3.09 5.63 16.36
N PRO A 109 2.98 5.65 15.02
CA PRO A 109 2.89 6.90 14.28
C PRO A 109 1.67 7.73 14.68
N ALA A 110 1.82 9.04 14.62
CA ALA A 110 0.68 9.94 14.63
C ALA A 110 -0.09 9.78 13.31
N GLU A 111 -1.41 9.59 13.40
CA GLU A 111 -2.29 9.46 12.25
C GLU A 111 -3.10 10.74 12.03
N THR A 112 -2.97 11.32 10.85
CA THR A 112 -3.74 12.48 10.38
C THR A 112 -4.55 12.08 9.16
N THR A 113 -5.80 12.53 9.06
CA THR A 113 -6.63 12.35 7.85
C THR A 113 -6.81 13.67 7.12
N MET A 114 -6.67 13.65 5.79
CA MET A 114 -6.90 14.80 4.93
C MET A 114 -7.71 14.41 3.69
N GLU A 115 -8.65 15.26 3.26
CA GLU A 115 -9.36 15.02 2.00
C GLU A 115 -8.39 15.07 0.81
N HIS A 116 -8.75 14.43 -0.32
CA HIS A 116 -7.85 14.26 -1.48
C HIS A 116 -7.17 15.54 -1.97
N LYS A 117 -7.88 16.67 -1.86
CA LYS A 117 -7.45 18.00 -2.29
C LYS A 117 -7.47 19.04 -1.16
N GLU A 118 -7.35 18.59 0.09
CA GLU A 118 -7.24 19.48 1.25
C GLU A 118 -5.84 20.11 1.28
N GLY A 119 -5.68 21.25 0.62
CA GLY A 119 -4.39 21.90 0.44
C GLY A 119 -3.81 21.69 -0.96
N ARG A 120 -2.87 22.57 -1.33
CA ARG A 120 -2.34 22.64 -2.70
C ARG A 120 -1.42 21.45 -3.00
N GLY A 121 -0.58 21.07 -2.05
CA GLY A 121 0.31 19.91 -2.16
C GLY A 121 -0.44 18.60 -2.23
N ALA A 122 -1.42 18.39 -1.34
CA ALA A 122 -2.29 17.21 -1.34
C ALA A 122 -2.96 17.02 -2.71
N ALA A 123 -3.54 18.10 -3.26
CA ALA A 123 -4.16 18.09 -4.58
C ALA A 123 -3.18 17.74 -5.70
N LEU A 124 -1.98 18.35 -5.70
CA LEU A 124 -0.96 18.12 -6.74
C LEU A 124 -0.43 16.68 -6.77
N VAL A 125 -0.33 16.04 -5.60
CA VAL A 125 0.10 14.64 -5.45
C VAL A 125 -1.04 13.71 -5.88
N TYR A 126 -2.27 13.92 -5.38
CA TYR A 126 -3.44 13.15 -5.77
C TYR A 126 -3.65 13.16 -7.29
N GLU A 127 -3.58 14.34 -7.92
CA GLU A 127 -3.74 14.49 -9.36
C GLU A 127 -2.62 13.83 -10.16
N GLN A 128 -1.37 13.81 -9.67
CA GLN A 128 -0.28 13.07 -10.31
C GLN A 128 -0.60 11.58 -10.33
N ILE A 129 -0.92 11.01 -9.17
CA ILE A 129 -1.18 9.58 -8.99
C ILE A 129 -2.35 9.16 -9.89
N ALA A 130 -3.48 9.86 -9.79
CA ALA A 130 -4.67 9.56 -10.57
C ALA A 130 -4.47 9.69 -12.09
N THR A 131 -3.59 10.59 -12.53
CA THR A 131 -3.30 10.80 -13.97
C THR A 131 -2.31 9.78 -14.53
N MET A 132 -1.31 9.41 -13.73
CA MET A 132 -0.17 8.60 -14.19
C MET A 132 -0.32 7.09 -13.90
N ILE A 133 -1.28 6.71 -13.05
CA ILE A 133 -1.68 5.31 -12.79
C ILE A 133 -3.13 5.10 -13.25
N PRO A 134 -3.41 5.14 -14.56
CA PRO A 134 -4.78 5.12 -15.11
C PRO A 134 -5.52 3.79 -14.91
N ALA A 135 -4.81 2.72 -14.55
CA ALA A 135 -5.40 1.40 -14.32
C ALA A 135 -6.19 1.30 -13.00
N ILE A 136 -6.08 2.31 -12.13
CA ILE A 136 -6.75 2.39 -10.83
C ILE A 136 -7.70 3.58 -10.84
N ASP A 137 -8.95 3.34 -10.46
CA ASP A 137 -9.92 4.41 -10.24
C ASP A 137 -9.80 4.93 -8.80
N PHE A 138 -9.14 6.08 -8.63
CA PHE A 138 -8.95 6.72 -7.33
C PHE A 138 -10.19 7.47 -6.84
N THR A 139 -11.24 7.66 -7.66
CA THR A 139 -12.45 8.40 -7.23
C THR A 139 -13.22 7.67 -6.14
N VAL A 140 -13.02 6.36 -6.00
CA VAL A 140 -13.58 5.51 -4.93
C VAL A 140 -12.55 5.21 -3.84
N SER A 141 -11.45 5.97 -3.77
CA SER A 141 -10.51 5.88 -2.65
C SER A 141 -11.00 6.65 -1.43
N GLU A 142 -10.60 6.19 -0.25
CA GLU A 142 -10.76 6.93 1.00
C GLU A 142 -9.88 8.19 1.01
N PRO A 143 -10.15 9.15 1.92
CA PRO A 143 -9.25 10.28 2.17
C PRO A 143 -7.82 9.82 2.46
N TRP A 144 -6.86 10.74 2.35
CA TRP A 144 -5.47 10.47 2.71
C TRP A 144 -5.37 10.04 4.17
N GLN A 145 -4.81 8.85 4.40
CA GLN A 145 -4.26 8.49 5.70
C GLN A 145 -2.79 8.87 5.72
N ILE A 146 -2.43 9.82 6.57
CA ILE A 146 -1.04 10.25 6.77
C ILE A 146 -0.54 9.66 8.07
N LEU A 147 0.59 8.96 8.01
CA LEU A 147 1.28 8.43 9.17
C LEU A 147 2.63 9.15 9.31
N SER A 148 2.83 9.79 10.46
CA SER A 148 4.08 10.47 10.82
C SER A 148 4.75 9.74 11.98
N TYR A 149 5.93 9.19 11.71
CA TYR A 149 6.72 8.39 12.63
C TYR A 149 7.86 9.24 13.18
N GLU A 150 8.02 9.25 14.51
CA GLU A 150 9.20 9.76 15.18
C GLU A 150 10.17 8.61 15.49
N SER A 151 11.39 8.93 15.94
CA SER A 151 12.34 7.89 16.34
C SER A 151 11.76 6.98 17.43
N GLY A 152 11.85 5.68 17.23
CA GLY A 152 11.26 4.64 18.05
C GLY A 152 9.87 4.18 17.60
N ASP A 153 9.18 4.90 16.72
CA ASP A 153 7.87 4.49 16.23
C ASP A 153 7.97 3.39 15.17
N ASP A 154 7.05 2.44 15.27
CA ASP A 154 6.83 1.38 14.30
C ASP A 154 5.32 1.25 13.97
N HIS A 155 4.99 0.44 12.97
CA HIS A 155 3.62 -0.02 12.79
C HIS A 155 3.62 -1.55 12.59
N PRO A 156 3.07 -2.32 13.56
CA PRO A 156 3.08 -3.78 13.49
C PRO A 156 2.38 -4.34 12.24
N PRO A 157 2.75 -5.55 11.80
CA PRO A 157 2.16 -6.18 10.62
C PRO A 157 0.64 -6.28 10.67
N ARG A 158 0.00 -5.83 9.58
CA ARG A 158 -1.45 -5.69 9.49
C ARG A 158 -1.95 -5.91 8.06
N TYR A 159 -3.26 -6.02 7.94
CA TYR A 159 -3.97 -6.00 6.68
C TYR A 159 -4.72 -4.69 6.52
N ASP A 160 -4.79 -4.17 5.30
CA ASP A 160 -5.57 -2.97 5.00
C ASP A 160 -7.02 -3.29 4.59
N PHE A 161 -7.32 -4.52 4.16
CA PHE A 161 -8.70 -4.94 3.94
C PHE A 161 -9.50 -4.92 5.25
N ILE A 162 -10.80 -4.69 5.14
CA ILE A 162 -11.71 -4.60 6.28
C ILE A 162 -12.23 -6.00 6.60
N GLU A 163 -11.89 -6.52 7.77
CA GLU A 163 -12.39 -7.80 8.26
C GLU A 163 -13.89 -7.74 8.59
N GLY A 164 -14.63 -8.78 8.22
CA GLY A 164 -16.04 -8.94 8.63
C GLY A 164 -16.98 -7.86 8.07
N ALA A 165 -16.67 -7.35 6.88
CA ALA A 165 -17.23 -6.12 6.34
C ALA A 165 -18.76 -6.07 6.30
N LYS A 166 -19.34 -5.23 7.16
CA LYS A 166 -20.80 -4.96 7.29
C LYS A 166 -21.15 -3.48 7.19
N ASP A 167 -20.15 -2.60 7.12
CA ASP A 167 -20.35 -1.15 7.06
C ASP A 167 -20.94 -0.71 5.71
N GLU A 168 -21.59 0.46 5.71
CA GLU A 168 -22.29 0.98 4.54
C GLU A 168 -21.35 1.28 3.37
N MET A 169 -20.13 1.75 3.65
CA MET A 169 -19.16 2.08 2.61
C MET A 169 -18.67 0.80 1.91
N THR A 170 -18.41 -0.27 2.65
CA THR A 170 -18.06 -1.56 2.06
C THR A 170 -19.24 -2.16 1.28
N LYS A 171 -20.48 -2.02 1.74
CA LYS A 171 -21.66 -2.42 0.95
C LYS A 171 -21.77 -1.61 -0.35
N LYS A 172 -21.49 -0.31 -0.30
CA LYS A 172 -21.66 0.61 -1.43
C LYS A 172 -20.53 0.52 -2.46
N TYR A 173 -19.29 0.37 -2.02
CA TYR A 173 -18.07 0.46 -2.83
C TYR A 173 -17.18 -0.79 -2.77
N GLY A 174 -17.56 -1.82 -2.03
CA GLY A 174 -16.73 -3.00 -1.80
C GLY A 174 -15.63 -2.76 -0.76
N ASN A 175 -14.89 -3.83 -0.46
CA ASN A 175 -13.76 -3.76 0.47
C ASN A 175 -12.60 -2.97 -0.16
N ARG A 176 -11.58 -2.64 0.64
CA ARG A 176 -10.33 -2.03 0.16
C ARG A 176 -9.57 -3.06 -0.64
N PHE A 177 -9.46 -2.87 -1.95
CA PHE A 177 -8.80 -3.85 -2.84
C PHE A 177 -7.32 -3.55 -3.04
N ALA A 178 -6.90 -2.30 -2.87
CA ALA A 178 -5.52 -1.88 -3.01
C ALA A 178 -5.21 -0.70 -2.10
N THR A 179 -3.94 -0.57 -1.76
CA THR A 179 -3.38 0.60 -1.08
C THR A 179 -2.31 1.21 -1.98
N VAL A 180 -2.32 2.54 -2.09
CA VAL A 180 -1.29 3.31 -2.77
C VAL A 180 -0.69 4.25 -1.75
N MET A 181 0.58 4.04 -1.40
CA MET A 181 1.29 4.81 -0.40
C MET A 181 2.42 5.60 -1.03
N VAL A 182 2.50 6.87 -0.67
CA VAL A 182 3.56 7.79 -1.05
C VAL A 182 4.54 7.92 0.10
N MET A 183 5.84 7.82 -0.20
CA MET A 183 6.89 8.20 0.73
C MET A 183 7.11 9.72 0.64
N LEU A 184 6.62 10.48 1.62
CA LEU A 184 6.77 11.94 1.65
C LEU A 184 8.05 12.38 2.35
N LYS A 185 8.43 11.66 3.41
CA LYS A 185 9.70 11.85 4.11
C LYS A 185 10.28 10.50 4.49
N LYS A 186 11.54 10.27 4.14
CA LYS A 186 12.25 9.03 4.47
C LYS A 186 12.97 9.23 5.81
N ALA A 187 12.95 8.20 6.65
CA ALA A 187 13.79 8.16 7.86
C ALA A 187 15.27 8.17 7.48
N ASP A 188 16.10 8.74 8.34
CA ASP A 188 17.55 8.79 8.13
C ASP A 188 18.16 7.38 8.31
N ALA A 189 17.57 6.56 9.20
CA ALA A 189 17.93 5.17 9.39
C ALA A 189 16.71 4.27 9.69
N MET A 190 16.67 3.08 9.08
CA MET A 190 15.58 2.09 9.15
C MET A 190 14.23 2.64 8.63
N GLY A 191 13.11 2.28 9.24
CA GLY A 191 11.77 2.73 8.80
C GLY A 191 11.24 2.08 7.52
N HIS A 192 11.84 0.97 7.05
CA HIS A 192 11.40 0.24 5.85
C HIS A 192 9.96 -0.29 5.98
N THR A 193 9.32 -0.57 4.84
CA THR A 193 8.05 -1.30 4.83
C THR A 193 8.32 -2.75 4.47
N ILE A 194 7.85 -3.70 5.29
CA ILE A 194 8.03 -5.13 5.06
C ILE A 194 6.74 -5.78 4.60
N PHE A 195 6.87 -6.80 3.77
CA PHE A 195 5.79 -7.70 3.35
C PHE A 195 6.16 -9.15 3.72
N PRO A 196 5.90 -9.56 4.97
CA PRO A 196 6.26 -10.89 5.49
C PRO A 196 5.89 -12.06 4.58
N THR A 197 4.68 -12.08 4.03
CA THR A 197 4.24 -13.21 3.21
C THR A 197 4.91 -13.25 1.84
N SER A 198 5.45 -12.12 1.37
CA SER A 198 6.14 -12.00 0.08
C SER A 198 7.66 -11.94 0.21
N ASN A 199 8.23 -12.25 1.39
CA ASN A 199 9.68 -12.26 1.62
C ASN A 199 10.42 -10.99 1.16
N THR A 200 9.75 -9.84 1.29
CA THR A 200 10.22 -8.59 0.68
C THR A 200 10.27 -7.46 1.72
N THR A 201 11.40 -6.76 1.76
CA THR A 201 11.58 -5.47 2.42
C THR A 201 11.68 -4.41 1.35
N VAL A 202 10.83 -3.38 1.44
CA VAL A 202 10.77 -2.30 0.46
C VAL A 202 11.41 -1.06 1.05
N GLU A 203 12.52 -0.65 0.43
CA GLU A 203 13.13 0.65 0.66
C GLU A 203 12.57 1.65 -0.34
N LEU A 204 12.03 2.77 0.16
CA LEU A 204 11.45 3.83 -0.66
C LEU A 204 12.21 5.13 -0.43
N GLU A 205 12.45 5.87 -1.51
CA GLU A 205 12.97 7.22 -1.46
C GLU A 205 11.82 8.26 -1.42
N GLU A 206 12.14 9.48 -1.02
CA GLU A 206 11.16 10.57 -1.00
C GLU A 206 10.61 10.86 -2.40
N GLY A 207 9.29 10.73 -2.56
CA GLY A 207 8.59 10.85 -3.83
C GLY A 207 8.31 9.53 -4.55
N ASP A 208 8.83 8.40 -4.04
CA ASP A 208 8.43 7.08 -4.51
C ASP A 208 6.99 6.77 -4.09
N VAL A 209 6.34 5.93 -4.89
CA VAL A 209 4.98 5.44 -4.63
C VAL A 209 4.99 3.93 -4.68
N ILE A 210 4.50 3.28 -3.63
CA ILE A 210 4.26 1.84 -3.61
C ILE A 210 2.76 1.57 -3.75
N LEU A 211 2.41 0.57 -4.56
CA LEU A 211 1.06 0.06 -4.71
C LEU A 211 1.05 -1.42 -4.37
N TRP A 212 0.12 -1.85 -3.52
CA TRP A 212 -0.16 -3.27 -3.35
C TRP A 212 -1.65 -3.59 -3.32
N THR A 213 -1.99 -4.82 -3.69
CA THR A 213 -3.37 -5.31 -3.66
C THR A 213 -3.69 -6.07 -2.37
N ASN A 214 -4.79 -5.70 -1.72
CA ASN A 214 -5.32 -6.31 -0.50
C ASN A 214 -6.32 -7.45 -0.78
N MET A 215 -6.66 -7.67 -2.05
CA MET A 215 -7.57 -8.72 -2.51
C MET A 215 -6.97 -9.41 -3.73
N ASN A 216 -7.42 -10.63 -4.05
CA ASN A 216 -7.11 -11.26 -5.32
C ASN A 216 -8.10 -10.84 -6.41
N GLY A 217 -7.88 -11.31 -7.64
CA GLY A 217 -8.73 -11.04 -8.82
C GLY A 217 -10.16 -11.56 -8.73
N GLU A 218 -10.46 -12.46 -7.78
CA GLU A 218 -11.83 -12.92 -7.48
C GLU A 218 -12.52 -12.05 -6.43
N GLY A 219 -11.80 -11.09 -5.85
CA GLY A 219 -12.31 -10.25 -4.76
C GLY A 219 -12.27 -10.93 -3.40
N THR A 220 -11.42 -11.94 -3.21
CA THR A 220 -11.14 -12.54 -1.90
C THR A 220 -9.98 -11.80 -1.24
N GLU A 221 -10.04 -11.60 0.08
CA GLU A 221 -8.97 -11.00 0.89
C GLU A 221 -7.62 -11.71 0.66
N SER A 222 -6.56 -10.95 0.39
CA SER A 222 -5.22 -11.50 0.20
C SER A 222 -4.45 -11.53 1.51
N LEU A 223 -4.23 -12.73 2.06
CA LEU A 223 -3.33 -12.92 3.22
C LEU A 223 -1.87 -12.63 2.88
N GLY A 224 -1.54 -12.58 1.59
CA GLY A 224 -0.23 -12.16 1.13
C GLY A 224 0.04 -10.66 1.30
N ALA A 225 -1.02 -9.85 1.52
CA ALA A 225 -0.93 -8.41 1.71
C ALA A 225 -0.58 -7.99 3.16
N LEU A 226 -0.19 -8.94 4.01
CA LEU A 226 0.33 -8.64 5.34
C LEU A 226 1.55 -7.73 5.18
N HIS A 227 1.51 -6.56 5.81
CA HIS A 227 2.58 -5.58 5.72
C HIS A 227 2.75 -4.83 7.04
N GLY A 228 3.97 -4.39 7.33
CA GLY A 228 4.29 -3.60 8.52
C GLY A 228 5.32 -2.53 8.20
N ASP A 229 5.40 -1.52 9.05
CA ASP A 229 6.40 -0.46 8.96
C ASP A 229 7.41 -0.65 10.09
N CYS A 230 8.65 -0.93 9.73
CA CYS A 230 9.76 -1.09 10.66
C CYS A 230 9.96 0.14 11.53
N VAL A 231 10.58 -0.08 12.68
CA VAL A 231 10.96 1.00 13.59
C VAL A 231 11.79 2.06 12.86
N VAL A 232 11.44 3.32 13.07
CA VAL A 232 12.28 4.45 12.69
C VAL A 232 13.37 4.59 13.72
N TRP A 233 14.63 4.40 13.33
CA TRP A 233 15.75 4.48 14.27
C TRP A 233 16.26 5.92 14.41
N GLU A 234 16.40 6.62 13.29
CA GLU A 234 16.87 8.00 13.24
C GLU A 234 16.01 8.83 12.28
N GLY A 235 15.79 10.10 12.66
CA GLY A 235 15.00 11.05 11.87
C GLY A 235 13.50 10.83 12.02
N GLU A 236 12.77 11.17 10.95
CA GLU A 236 11.32 11.09 10.86
C GLU A 236 10.92 10.41 9.54
N LYS A 237 9.87 9.60 9.56
CA LYS A 237 9.23 9.06 8.35
C LYS A 237 7.84 9.64 8.23
N VAL A 238 7.44 10.04 7.02
CA VAL A 238 6.07 10.49 6.74
C VAL A 238 5.57 9.80 5.48
N THR A 239 4.46 9.09 5.61
CA THR A 239 3.79 8.41 4.49
C THR A 239 2.37 8.89 4.33
N ALA A 240 1.88 8.97 3.10
CA ALA A 240 0.47 9.28 2.81
C ALA A 240 -0.13 8.21 1.91
N SER A 241 -1.24 7.60 2.37
CA SER A 241 -1.84 6.43 1.72
C SER A 241 -3.27 6.70 1.28
N LEU A 242 -3.60 6.22 0.08
CA LEU A 242 -4.96 6.09 -0.43
C LEU A 242 -5.36 4.62 -0.36
N ARG A 243 -6.43 4.33 0.40
CA ARG A 243 -7.04 3.00 0.44
C ARG A 243 -8.18 2.95 -0.58
N VAL A 244 -7.99 2.19 -1.64
CA VAL A 244 -8.87 2.21 -2.81
C VAL A 244 -9.92 1.11 -2.70
N ARG A 245 -11.20 1.44 -2.92
CA ARG A 245 -12.32 0.48 -2.85
C ARG A 245 -12.50 -0.31 -4.15
N ALA A 246 -13.00 -1.54 -4.03
CA ALA A 246 -13.07 -2.53 -5.11
C ALA A 246 -14.04 -2.18 -6.26
N LYS A 247 -15.09 -1.41 -5.98
CA LYS A 247 -16.17 -1.17 -6.96
C LYS A 247 -15.65 -0.43 -8.18
N GLY A 248 -15.99 -0.96 -9.36
CA GLY A 248 -15.70 -0.28 -10.61
C GLY A 248 -14.27 -0.44 -11.12
N GLN A 249 -13.38 -1.10 -10.37
CA GLN A 249 -11.97 -1.20 -10.72
C GLN A 249 -11.72 -2.05 -11.96
N PHE A 250 -10.85 -1.55 -12.84
CA PHE A 250 -10.47 -2.24 -14.07
C PHE A 250 -9.84 -3.60 -13.78
N LEU A 251 -8.89 -3.65 -12.85
CA LEU A 251 -8.14 -4.85 -12.49
C LEU A 251 -9.03 -6.00 -12.01
N ILE A 252 -10.07 -5.70 -11.23
CA ILE A 252 -11.01 -6.72 -10.74
C ILE A 252 -11.89 -7.23 -11.89
N LYS A 253 -12.28 -6.35 -12.82
CA LYS A 253 -13.15 -6.71 -13.95
C LYS A 253 -12.44 -7.48 -15.06
N THR A 254 -11.10 -7.41 -15.09
CA THR A 254 -10.24 -7.99 -16.13
C THR A 254 -9.27 -9.02 -15.57
N SER A 255 -9.49 -9.48 -14.34
CA SER A 255 -8.71 -10.56 -13.73
C SER A 255 -8.78 -11.82 -14.60
N MET A 256 -7.67 -12.55 -14.65
CA MET A 256 -7.58 -13.79 -15.40
C MET A 256 -8.37 -14.90 -14.67
N VAL A 257 -8.67 -15.97 -15.41
CA VAL A 257 -9.16 -17.21 -14.80
C VAL A 257 -8.14 -17.66 -13.74
N ALA A 258 -8.61 -18.01 -12.54
CA ALA A 258 -7.84 -18.29 -11.31
C ALA A 258 -7.49 -17.08 -10.40
N GLY A 259 -8.09 -15.91 -10.60
CA GLY A 259 -8.03 -14.83 -9.61
C GLY A 259 -6.71 -14.07 -9.57
N ILE A 260 -5.92 -14.13 -10.64
CA ILE A 260 -4.67 -13.38 -10.78
C ILE A 260 -4.93 -12.09 -11.56
N TYR A 261 -4.37 -10.96 -11.09
CA TYR A 261 -4.49 -9.68 -11.79
C TYR A 261 -3.58 -9.63 -13.02
N HIS A 262 -4.03 -8.90 -14.04
CA HIS A 262 -3.19 -8.55 -15.19
C HIS A 262 -2.20 -7.44 -14.81
N VAL A 263 -1.15 -7.78 -14.06
CA VAL A 263 -0.18 -6.83 -13.46
C VAL A 263 0.43 -5.87 -14.47
N VAL A 264 0.70 -6.34 -15.69
CA VAL A 264 1.22 -5.52 -16.79
C VAL A 264 0.30 -4.34 -17.13
N ALA A 265 -1.00 -4.42 -16.85
CA ALA A 265 -1.92 -3.31 -17.09
C ALA A 265 -1.63 -2.12 -16.15
N VAL A 266 -1.09 -2.39 -14.97
CA VAL A 266 -0.75 -1.38 -13.96
C VAL A 266 0.69 -0.94 -14.13
N ALA A 267 1.61 -1.89 -14.34
CA ALA A 267 3.03 -1.60 -14.53
C ALA A 267 3.35 -0.97 -15.90
N LYS A 268 2.50 -1.17 -16.92
CA LYS A 268 2.67 -0.60 -18.27
C LYS A 268 1.31 -0.41 -18.98
N PRO A 269 0.54 0.62 -18.61
CA PRO A 269 -0.77 0.86 -19.21
C PRO A 269 -0.69 1.15 -20.70
N ARG A 270 -1.64 0.60 -21.47
CA ARG A 270 -1.81 0.91 -22.90
C ARG A 270 -2.65 2.18 -23.06
N PRO A 271 -2.34 3.08 -24.00
CA PRO A 271 -3.11 4.33 -24.21
C PRO A 271 -4.62 4.14 -24.40
N ASN A 272 -5.04 3.05 -25.06
CA ASN A 272 -6.46 2.77 -25.32
C ASN A 272 -7.15 1.97 -24.21
N MET A 273 -6.45 1.55 -23.16
CA MET A 273 -7.00 0.71 -22.08
C MET A 273 -8.29 1.27 -21.47
N LEU A 274 -8.33 2.58 -21.23
CA LEU A 274 -9.49 3.25 -20.66
C LEU A 274 -10.70 3.28 -21.61
N LYS A 275 -10.47 3.31 -22.93
CA LYS A 275 -11.53 3.24 -23.94
C LYS A 275 -12.08 1.82 -24.03
N ASP A 276 -11.19 0.83 -24.10
CA ASP A 276 -11.53 -0.59 -24.15
C ASP A 276 -12.33 -0.99 -22.91
N PHE A 277 -12.00 -0.44 -21.74
CA PHE A 277 -12.76 -0.65 -20.52
C PHE A 277 -14.17 -0.08 -20.55
N LYS A 278 -14.33 1.16 -21.00
CA LYS A 278 -15.65 1.80 -21.11
C LYS A 278 -16.54 1.04 -22.09
N GLN A 279 -15.96 0.56 -23.20
CA GLN A 279 -16.65 -0.28 -24.17
C GLN A 279 -17.04 -1.65 -23.58
N HIS A 280 -16.16 -2.29 -22.80
CA HIS A 280 -16.47 -3.56 -22.12
C HIS A 280 -17.57 -3.41 -21.07
N GLN A 281 -17.62 -2.28 -20.35
CA GLN A 281 -18.73 -2.00 -19.43
C GLN A 281 -20.05 -1.79 -20.16
N ALA A 282 -20.03 -1.08 -21.29
CA ALA A 282 -21.24 -0.84 -22.10
C ALA A 282 -21.80 -2.13 -22.70
N ASN A 283 -20.95 -3.11 -23.01
CA ASN A 283 -21.36 -4.39 -23.60
C ASN A 283 -21.84 -5.44 -22.58
N LYS A 284 -21.73 -5.17 -21.27
CA LYS A 284 -22.18 -6.06 -20.17
C LYS A 284 -23.46 -5.58 -19.48
N LEU A 285 -24.04 -4.47 -19.94
CA LEU A 285 -25.36 -3.94 -19.56
C LEU A 285 -26.37 -4.29 -20.65
#